data_AF-A0A529HHT8-F1
#
_entry.id   AF-A0A529HHT8-F1
#
_cell.length_a   1.000
_cell.length_b   1.000
_cell.length_c   1.000
_cell.angle_alpha   90.00
_cell.angle_beta   90.00
_cell.angle_gamma   90.00
#
_symmetry.space_group_name_H-M   'P 1'
#
loop_
_entity.id
_entity.type
_entity.pdbx_description
1 polymer ?
#
loop_
_entity_poly.entity_id
_entity_poly.type
_entity_poly.pdbx_seq_one_letter_code
_entity_poly.pdbx_strand_id
1 'polypeptide(L)'
;HKRNPVLTENLTGLARMVRSFAMPAMENVALWHERDISHSSVERMIGPDATVTLDFALSRLTGVVDKLLVYPDNMLKNMNKFRGLVHSQRMLLALTQAGVSREDAYRLVQRNAMKVWEQGADFLDELLADKEVTAALPEAEIREKFDLGYHTKHVDTIFKRVFGEA
;
A
#
# COMPACT_ATOMS: atom_id res chain seq x y z
N HIS A 1 -6.43 10.15 25.35
CA HIS A 1 -7.21 9.59 24.23
C HIS A 1 -6.76 10.17 22.88
N LYS A 2 -6.51 11.48 22.75
CA LYS A 2 -6.08 12.10 21.49
C LYS A 2 -4.60 11.83 21.20
N ARG A 3 -4.31 11.04 20.15
CA ARG A 3 -2.96 10.82 19.60
C ARG A 3 -2.99 11.24 18.14
N ASN A 4 -2.49 12.44 17.85
CA ASN A 4 -2.49 13.00 16.51
C ASN A 4 -1.13 12.77 15.84
N PRO A 5 -1.09 12.48 14.53
CA PRO A 5 0.14 12.28 13.78
C PRO A 5 0.82 13.61 13.39
N VAL A 6 1.03 14.51 14.37
CA VAL A 6 1.44 15.90 14.15
C VAL A 6 2.79 16.05 13.44
N LEU A 7 3.71 15.10 13.66
CA LEU A 7 5.01 15.12 13.01
C LEU A 7 4.87 14.88 11.50
N THR A 8 4.07 13.89 11.09
CA THR A 8 3.82 13.59 9.68
C THR A 8 2.88 14.59 9.00
N GLU A 9 1.94 15.17 9.74
CA GLU A 9 1.16 16.33 9.27
C GLU A 9 2.07 17.51 8.94
N ASN A 10 3.04 17.82 9.82
CA ASN A 10 4.03 18.85 9.56
C ASN A 10 4.93 18.51 8.36
N LEU A 11 5.43 17.27 8.23
CA LEU A 11 6.21 16.82 7.07
C LEU A 11 5.46 17.04 5.75
N THR A 12 4.15 16.82 5.74
CA THR A 12 3.30 17.09 4.57
C THR A 12 3.33 18.57 4.18
N GLY A 13 3.30 19.47 5.15
CA GLY A 13 3.42 20.91 4.93
C GLY A 13 4.79 21.31 4.39
N LEU A 14 5.87 20.82 5.01
CA LEU A 14 7.25 21.11 4.57
C LEU A 14 7.50 20.63 3.13
N ALA A 15 6.96 19.47 2.75
CA ALA A 15 7.05 18.97 1.38
C ALA A 15 6.37 19.91 0.36
N ARG A 16 5.32 20.64 0.74
CA ARG A 16 4.70 21.66 -0.12
C ARG A 16 5.64 22.85 -0.31
N MET A 17 6.29 23.32 0.75
CA MET A 17 7.25 24.42 0.69
C MET A 17 8.45 24.07 -0.19
N VAL A 18 9.08 22.91 0.03
CA VAL A 18 10.24 22.47 -0.77
C VAL A 18 9.88 22.37 -2.26
N ARG A 19 8.71 21.81 -2.60
CA ARG A 19 8.25 21.79 -4.00
C ARG A 19 7.99 23.19 -4.56
N SER A 20 7.44 24.11 -3.76
CA SER A 20 7.14 25.47 -4.22
C SER A 20 8.39 26.25 -4.63
N PHE A 21 9.55 25.93 -4.05
CA PHE A 21 10.83 26.53 -4.39
C PHE A 21 11.37 26.09 -5.76
N ALA A 22 10.88 24.97 -6.31
CA ALA A 22 11.32 24.48 -7.62
C ALA A 22 10.86 25.38 -8.77
N MET A 23 9.65 25.94 -8.68
CA MET A 23 9.11 26.83 -9.72
C MET A 23 9.97 28.08 -9.95
N PRO A 24 10.24 28.92 -8.93
CA PRO A 24 11.08 30.10 -9.13
C PRO A 24 12.53 29.73 -9.46
N ALA A 25 13.03 28.56 -9.00
CA ALA A 25 14.34 28.06 -9.43
C ALA A 25 14.40 27.75 -10.94
N MET A 26 13.32 27.20 -11.52
CA MET A 26 13.24 26.96 -12.97
C MET A 26 13.10 28.27 -13.76
N GLU A 27 12.37 29.25 -13.22
CA GLU A 27 12.25 30.59 -13.83
C GLU A 27 13.61 31.32 -13.88
N ASN A 28 14.52 31.06 -12.94
CA ASN A 28 15.86 31.63 -12.91
C ASN A 28 16.80 31.14 -14.03
N VAL A 29 16.41 30.15 -14.85
CA VAL A 29 17.32 29.54 -15.85
C VAL A 29 17.52 30.40 -17.10
N ALA A 30 16.46 31.04 -17.60
CA ALA A 30 16.48 31.74 -18.89
C ALA A 30 17.01 33.18 -18.78
N LEU A 31 18.22 33.34 -18.25
CA LEU A 31 18.88 34.64 -18.08
C LEU A 31 19.29 35.26 -19.42
N TRP A 32 19.35 36.59 -19.47
CA TRP A 32 19.66 37.32 -20.70
C TRP A 32 21.17 37.41 -20.95
N HIS A 33 21.59 37.04 -22.16
CA HIS A 33 22.97 37.10 -22.64
C HIS A 33 23.98 36.40 -21.70
N GLU A 34 25.04 37.09 -21.27
CA GLU A 34 26.06 36.53 -20.39
C GLU A 34 25.63 36.43 -18.92
N ARG A 35 24.63 37.23 -18.51
CA ARG A 35 23.89 37.16 -17.24
C ARG A 35 23.01 38.41 -17.03
N ASP A 36 21.88 38.22 -16.37
CA ASP A 36 21.23 39.27 -15.55
C ASP A 36 21.17 38.81 -14.09
N ILE A 37 20.87 39.74 -13.16
CA ILE A 37 20.99 39.49 -11.71
C ILE A 37 19.65 39.12 -11.04
N SER A 38 18.56 38.93 -11.81
CA SER A 38 17.22 38.68 -11.26
C SER A 38 17.15 37.45 -10.35
N HIS A 39 17.83 36.37 -10.73
CA HIS A 39 17.96 35.13 -9.94
C HIS A 39 18.48 35.37 -8.51
N SER A 40 19.31 36.39 -8.32
CA SER A 40 19.99 36.62 -7.04
C SER A 40 19.03 36.97 -5.89
N SER A 41 17.94 37.71 -6.14
CA SER A 41 16.96 38.03 -5.08
C SER A 41 16.13 36.80 -4.71
N VAL A 42 15.80 35.97 -5.70
CA VAL A 42 15.07 34.69 -5.53
C VAL A 42 15.92 33.69 -4.76
N GLU A 43 17.18 33.49 -5.16
CA GLU A 43 18.11 32.52 -4.56
C GLU A 43 18.45 32.84 -3.09
N ARG A 44 18.45 34.12 -2.71
CA ARG A 44 18.57 34.52 -1.29
C ARG A 44 17.43 34.00 -0.42
N MET A 45 16.25 33.79 -1.00
CA MET A 45 15.12 33.19 -0.30
C MET A 45 15.17 31.67 -0.43
N ILE A 46 15.11 31.15 -1.65
CA ILE A 46 14.91 29.71 -1.86
C ILE A 46 16.14 28.87 -1.49
N GLY A 47 17.36 29.40 -1.59
CA GLY A 47 18.59 28.66 -1.28
C GLY A 47 18.66 28.21 0.19
N PRO A 48 18.69 29.14 1.16
CA PRO A 48 18.69 28.79 2.58
C PRO A 48 17.37 28.09 2.99
N ASP A 49 16.22 28.59 2.54
CA ASP A 49 14.94 28.04 2.99
C ASP A 49 14.72 26.62 2.50
N ALA A 50 15.10 26.28 1.26
CA ALA A 50 14.98 24.92 0.75
C ALA A 50 15.88 23.95 1.51
N THR A 51 17.15 24.32 1.72
CA THR A 51 18.15 23.45 2.35
C THR A 51 17.85 23.22 3.83
N VAL A 52 17.54 24.27 4.60
CA VAL A 52 17.18 24.16 6.02
C VAL A 52 15.86 23.42 6.20
N THR A 53 14.85 23.70 5.37
CA THR A 53 13.55 23.02 5.44
C THR A 53 13.70 21.53 5.18
N LEU A 54 14.48 21.15 4.16
CA LEU A 54 14.68 19.75 3.79
C LEU A 54 15.49 19.00 4.84
N ASP A 55 16.58 19.59 5.36
CA ASP A 55 17.38 19.01 6.44
C ASP A 55 16.51 18.70 7.67
N PHE A 56 15.72 19.68 8.11
CA PHE A 56 14.78 19.51 9.21
C PHE A 56 13.75 18.41 8.92
N ALA A 57 13.20 18.37 7.71
CA ALA A 57 12.22 17.35 7.32
C ALA A 57 12.83 15.93 7.35
N LEU A 58 14.06 15.77 6.87
CA LEU A 58 14.77 14.48 6.88
C LEU A 58 15.08 14.03 8.31
N SER A 59 15.67 14.90 9.13
CA SER A 59 15.96 14.60 10.54
C SER A 59 14.70 14.20 11.32
N ARG A 60 13.59 14.93 11.09
CA ARG A 60 12.29 14.61 11.67
C ARG A 60 11.74 13.27 11.17
N LEU A 61 11.80 12.99 9.87
CA LEU A 61 11.33 11.73 9.30
C LEU A 61 12.11 10.53 9.85
N THR A 62 13.44 10.65 9.99
CA THR A 62 14.28 9.64 10.64
C THR A 62 13.76 9.34 12.05
N GLY A 63 13.49 10.36 12.85
CA GLY A 63 12.94 10.18 14.19
C GLY A 63 11.53 9.57 14.21
N VAL A 64 10.69 9.86 13.21
CA VAL A 64 9.36 9.24 13.06
C VAL A 64 9.50 7.75 12.78
N VAL A 65 10.35 7.36 11.84
CA VAL A 65 10.54 5.96 11.44
C VAL A 65 11.20 5.14 12.57
N ASP A 66 12.25 5.68 13.19
CA ASP A 66 12.98 5.05 14.31
C ASP A 66 12.07 4.71 15.50
N LYS A 67 11.10 5.58 15.79
CA LYS A 67 10.21 5.46 16.96
C LYS A 67 8.79 5.04 16.60
N LEU A 68 8.57 4.58 15.36
CA LEU A 68 7.24 4.22 14.88
C LEU A 68 6.72 2.99 15.62
N LEU A 69 5.60 3.14 16.32
CA LEU A 69 4.91 2.01 16.94
C LEU A 69 4.08 1.26 15.90
N VAL A 70 4.49 0.04 15.59
CA VAL A 70 3.76 -0.89 14.72
C VAL A 70 2.96 -1.86 15.57
N TYR A 71 1.69 -2.10 15.20
CA TYR A 71 0.78 -3.00 15.91
C TYR A 71 0.34 -4.17 15.01
N PRO A 72 1.13 -5.27 14.95
CA PRO A 72 0.84 -6.41 14.08
C PRO A 72 -0.56 -7.00 14.27
N ASP A 73 -1.03 -7.09 15.52
CA ASP A 73 -2.37 -7.64 15.83
C ASP A 73 -3.49 -6.79 15.22
N ASN A 74 -3.33 -5.47 15.22
CA ASN A 74 -4.29 -4.57 14.57
C ASN A 74 -4.24 -4.70 13.05
N MET A 75 -3.06 -4.94 12.48
CA MET A 75 -2.91 -5.20 11.04
C MET A 75 -3.66 -6.47 10.64
N LEU A 76 -3.43 -7.58 11.37
CA LEU A 76 -4.11 -8.85 11.13
C LEU A 76 -5.62 -8.74 11.34
N LYS A 77 -6.06 -8.07 12.41
CA LYS A 77 -7.48 -7.80 12.67
C LYS A 77 -8.12 -7.00 11.53
N ASN A 78 -7.43 -5.99 11.01
CA ASN A 78 -7.93 -5.19 9.89
C ASN A 78 -8.05 -6.01 8.60
N MET A 79 -7.08 -6.88 8.31
CA MET A 79 -7.17 -7.80 7.17
C MET A 79 -8.38 -8.74 7.29
N ASN A 80 -8.65 -9.23 8.49
CA ASN A 80 -9.74 -10.16 8.75
C ASN A 80 -11.12 -9.49 8.90
N LYS A 81 -11.24 -8.16 8.79
CA LYS A 81 -12.53 -7.45 8.87
C LYS A 81 -13.55 -7.93 7.85
N PHE A 82 -13.07 -8.35 6.68
CA PHE A 82 -13.88 -8.88 5.60
C PHE A 82 -13.83 -10.42 5.52
N ARG A 83 -13.56 -11.10 6.65
CA ARG A 83 -13.73 -12.55 6.87
C ARG A 83 -13.35 -13.42 5.67
N GLY A 84 -12.10 -13.25 5.19
CA GLY A 84 -11.54 -14.06 4.11
C GLY A 84 -11.76 -13.54 2.69
N LEU A 85 -12.52 -12.46 2.45
CA LEU A 85 -12.76 -11.93 1.09
C LEU A 85 -11.48 -11.53 0.33
N VAL A 86 -10.38 -11.25 1.03
CA VAL A 86 -9.06 -11.02 0.42
C VAL A 86 -8.58 -12.20 -0.43
N HIS A 87 -9.09 -13.42 -0.18
CA HIS A 87 -8.74 -14.64 -0.92
C HIS A 87 -9.63 -14.91 -2.14
N SER A 88 -10.63 -14.05 -2.42
CA SER A 88 -11.58 -14.22 -3.54
C SER A 88 -10.89 -14.41 -4.90
N GLN A 89 -9.81 -13.68 -5.18
CA GLN A 89 -9.06 -13.85 -6.41
C GLN A 89 -8.36 -15.21 -6.49
N ARG A 90 -7.81 -15.73 -5.38
CA ARG A 90 -7.19 -17.07 -5.36
C ARG A 90 -8.22 -18.15 -5.63
N MET A 91 -9.44 -18.00 -5.09
CA MET A 91 -10.54 -18.91 -5.35
C MET A 91 -11.02 -18.88 -6.80
N LEU A 92 -11.15 -17.69 -7.38
CA LEU A 92 -11.52 -17.56 -8.79
C LEU A 92 -10.50 -18.27 -9.69
N LEU A 93 -9.20 -18.03 -9.46
CA LEU A 93 -8.15 -18.66 -10.25
C LEU A 93 -8.13 -20.18 -10.06
N ALA A 94 -8.32 -20.67 -8.84
CA ALA A 94 -8.38 -22.10 -8.56
C ALA A 94 -9.53 -22.79 -9.32
N LEU A 95 -10.74 -22.19 -9.31
CA LEU A 95 -11.89 -22.72 -10.05
C LEU A 95 -11.61 -22.76 -11.55
N THR A 96 -10.99 -21.70 -12.10
CA THR A 96 -10.62 -21.70 -13.53
C THR A 96 -9.56 -22.74 -13.87
N GLN A 97 -8.60 -22.99 -12.98
CA GLN A 97 -7.58 -24.03 -13.14
C GLN A 97 -8.16 -25.44 -13.05
N ALA A 98 -9.24 -25.63 -12.27
CA ALA A 98 -10.01 -26.87 -12.20
C ALA A 98 -10.96 -27.09 -13.40
N GLY A 99 -10.97 -26.17 -14.39
CA GLY A 99 -11.73 -26.33 -15.62
C GLY A 99 -13.09 -25.61 -15.63
N VAL A 100 -13.44 -24.85 -14.59
CA VAL A 100 -14.63 -24.00 -14.59
C VAL A 100 -14.42 -22.80 -15.53
N SER A 101 -15.45 -22.43 -16.30
CA SER A 101 -15.38 -21.24 -17.14
C SER A 101 -15.10 -19.99 -16.28
N ARG A 102 -14.40 -19.00 -16.83
CA ARG A 102 -14.09 -17.77 -16.07
C ARG A 102 -15.35 -17.03 -15.61
N GLU A 103 -16.40 -17.04 -16.44
CA GLU A 103 -17.69 -16.44 -16.12
C GLU A 103 -18.37 -17.18 -14.95
N ASP A 104 -18.40 -18.51 -14.99
CA ASP A 104 -18.96 -19.31 -13.91
C ASP A 104 -18.14 -19.17 -12.63
N ALA A 105 -16.80 -19.23 -12.70
CA ALA A 105 -15.94 -19.03 -11.56
C ALA A 105 -16.17 -17.66 -10.89
N TYR A 106 -16.35 -16.61 -11.69
CA TYR A 106 -16.70 -15.29 -11.19
C TYR A 106 -18.08 -15.30 -10.50
N ARG A 107 -19.11 -15.87 -11.13
CA ARG A 107 -20.46 -16.00 -10.56
C ARG A 107 -20.46 -16.76 -9.22
N LEU A 108 -19.73 -17.88 -9.14
CA LEU A 108 -19.61 -18.71 -7.95
C LEU A 108 -18.89 -17.97 -6.80
N VAL A 109 -17.78 -17.31 -7.09
CA VAL A 109 -17.05 -16.51 -6.09
C VAL A 109 -17.89 -15.32 -5.64
N GLN A 110 -18.49 -14.59 -6.59
CA GLN A 110 -19.27 -13.39 -6.30
C GLN A 110 -20.48 -13.70 -5.42
N ARG A 111 -21.27 -14.75 -5.71
CA ARG A 111 -22.46 -15.06 -4.91
C ARG A 111 -22.13 -15.39 -3.46
N ASN A 112 -21.01 -16.07 -3.21
CA ASN A 112 -20.57 -16.39 -1.85
C ASN A 112 -19.95 -15.17 -1.16
N ALA A 113 -19.20 -14.34 -1.90
CA ALA A 113 -18.66 -13.09 -1.38
C ALA A 113 -19.76 -12.10 -0.98
N MET A 114 -20.88 -12.04 -1.71
CA MET A 114 -22.01 -11.14 -1.38
C MET A 114 -22.66 -11.50 -0.04
N LYS A 115 -22.72 -12.78 0.33
CA LYS A 115 -23.24 -13.19 1.65
C LYS A 115 -22.38 -12.68 2.80
N VAL A 116 -21.07 -12.60 2.61
CA VAL A 116 -20.16 -11.99 3.61
C VAL A 116 -20.48 -10.50 3.80
N TRP A 117 -20.77 -9.79 2.70
CA TRP A 117 -21.14 -8.37 2.74
C TRP A 117 -22.51 -8.11 3.36
N GLU A 118 -23.52 -8.88 2.97
CA GLU A 118 -24.92 -8.64 3.34
C GLU A 118 -25.27 -9.22 4.71
N GLN A 119 -24.64 -10.34 5.09
CA GLN A 119 -25.04 -11.16 6.24
C GLN A 119 -23.92 -11.30 7.27
N GLY A 120 -22.71 -10.81 6.98
CA GLY A 120 -21.56 -10.98 7.87
C GLY A 120 -21.08 -12.43 7.99
N ALA A 121 -21.41 -13.27 7.00
CA ALA A 121 -20.97 -14.66 6.91
C ALA A 121 -19.44 -14.79 6.80
N ASP A 122 -18.91 -15.99 6.97
CA ASP A 122 -17.50 -16.29 6.72
C ASP A 122 -17.30 -16.79 5.28
N PHE A 123 -16.32 -16.23 4.57
CA PHE A 123 -16.16 -16.55 3.15
C PHE A 123 -15.75 -18.01 2.91
N LEU A 124 -14.93 -18.59 3.81
CA LEU A 124 -14.50 -19.97 3.67
C LEU A 124 -15.68 -20.91 3.89
N ASP A 125 -16.48 -20.67 4.93
CA ASP A 125 -17.65 -21.49 5.24
C ASP A 125 -18.68 -21.46 4.11
N GLU A 126 -18.92 -20.28 3.51
CA GLU A 126 -19.84 -20.15 2.38
C GLU A 126 -19.36 -20.91 1.13
N LEU A 127 -18.06 -20.93 0.85
CA LEU A 127 -17.50 -21.72 -0.25
C LEU A 127 -17.58 -23.23 0.01
N LEU A 128 -17.38 -23.66 1.26
CA LEU A 128 -17.48 -25.08 1.65
C LEU A 128 -18.93 -25.57 1.67
N ALA A 129 -19.90 -24.69 1.91
CA ALA A 129 -21.32 -25.01 1.84
C ALA A 129 -21.88 -25.00 0.41
N ASP A 130 -21.17 -24.39 -0.55
CA ASP A 130 -21.59 -24.27 -1.93
C ASP A 130 -21.25 -25.54 -2.75
N LYS A 131 -22.28 -26.32 -3.08
CA LYS A 131 -22.14 -27.58 -3.82
C LYS A 131 -21.49 -27.43 -5.20
N GLU A 132 -21.72 -26.31 -5.91
CA GLU A 132 -21.08 -26.09 -7.22
C GLU A 132 -19.58 -25.83 -7.04
N VAL A 133 -19.18 -25.15 -5.96
CA VAL A 133 -17.77 -24.92 -5.62
C VAL A 133 -17.10 -26.22 -5.19
N THR A 134 -17.70 -26.98 -4.26
CA THR A 134 -17.11 -28.23 -3.74
C THR A 134 -17.10 -29.37 -4.77
N ALA A 135 -17.98 -29.31 -5.78
CA ALA A 135 -17.94 -30.25 -6.90
C ALA A 135 -16.76 -29.97 -7.83
N ALA A 136 -16.33 -28.71 -7.95
CA ALA A 136 -15.20 -28.31 -8.80
C ALA A 136 -13.85 -28.39 -8.05
N LEU A 137 -13.82 -28.10 -6.76
CA LEU A 137 -12.60 -28.07 -5.94
C LEU A 137 -12.78 -28.89 -4.65
N PRO A 138 -11.86 -29.81 -4.33
CA PRO A 138 -11.86 -30.50 -3.03
C PRO A 138 -11.70 -29.52 -1.86
N GLU A 139 -12.28 -29.84 -0.71
CA GLU A 139 -12.19 -29.00 0.50
C GLU A 139 -10.75 -28.65 0.89
N ALA A 140 -9.82 -29.60 0.78
CA ALA A 140 -8.40 -29.37 1.08
C ALA A 140 -7.80 -28.27 0.20
N GLU A 141 -8.15 -28.22 -1.09
CA GLU A 141 -7.67 -27.18 -2.01
C GLU A 141 -8.32 -25.83 -1.72
N ILE A 142 -9.62 -25.81 -1.36
CA ILE A 142 -10.31 -24.58 -0.94
C ILE A 142 -9.61 -23.99 0.27
N ARG A 143 -9.36 -24.79 1.31
CA ARG A 143 -8.67 -24.33 2.53
C ARG A 143 -7.26 -23.81 2.26
N GLU A 144 -6.52 -24.43 1.35
CA GLU A 144 -5.18 -23.96 0.96
C GLU A 144 -5.20 -22.55 0.35
N LYS A 145 -6.26 -22.16 -0.38
CA LYS A 145 -6.36 -20.81 -0.94
C LYS A 145 -6.52 -19.71 0.12
N PHE A 146 -6.82 -20.07 1.35
CA PHE A 146 -6.90 -19.15 2.49
C PHE A 146 -5.58 -19.01 3.26
N ASP A 147 -4.49 -19.66 2.82
CA ASP A 147 -3.17 -19.42 3.39
C ASP A 147 -2.61 -18.04 3.00
N LEU A 148 -2.21 -17.25 3.99
CA LEU A 148 -1.55 -15.95 3.80
C LEU A 148 -0.10 -16.10 3.34
N GLY A 149 0.56 -17.23 3.67
CA GLY A 149 1.94 -17.51 3.28
C GLY A 149 2.16 -17.44 1.76
N TYR A 150 1.13 -17.78 0.99
CA TYR A 150 1.15 -17.62 -0.47
C TYR A 150 1.46 -16.19 -0.93
N HIS A 151 0.96 -15.17 -0.21
CA HIS A 151 1.16 -13.77 -0.56
C HIS A 151 2.52 -13.23 -0.11
N THR A 152 3.16 -13.87 0.87
CA THR A 152 4.46 -13.44 1.42
C THR A 152 5.64 -14.28 0.94
N LYS A 153 5.42 -15.34 0.14
CA LYS A 153 6.47 -16.26 -0.36
C LYS A 153 7.65 -15.61 -1.11
N HIS A 154 7.49 -14.38 -1.60
CA HIS A 154 8.54 -13.64 -2.32
C HIS A 154 9.12 -12.46 -1.53
N VAL A 155 8.75 -12.29 -0.26
CA VAL A 155 9.29 -11.22 0.60
C VAL A 155 10.82 -11.31 0.67
N ASP A 156 11.37 -12.49 0.94
CA ASP A 156 12.83 -12.68 1.03
C ASP A 156 13.55 -12.38 -0.29
N THR A 157 12.91 -12.70 -1.42
CA THR A 157 13.45 -12.38 -2.76
C THR A 157 13.56 -10.86 -2.95
N ILE A 158 12.58 -10.10 -2.48
CA ILE A 158 12.57 -8.64 -2.56
C ILE A 158 13.63 -8.06 -1.60
N PHE A 159 13.68 -8.55 -0.35
CA PHE A 159 14.65 -8.10 0.65
C PHE A 159 16.10 -8.32 0.18
N LYS A 160 16.40 -9.48 -0.39
CA LYS A 160 17.72 -9.79 -0.97
C LYS A 160 18.12 -8.81 -2.07
N ARG A 161 17.18 -8.34 -2.90
CA ARG A 161 17.47 -7.35 -3.96
C ARG A 161 17.75 -5.96 -3.41
N VAL A 162 17.12 -5.59 -2.30
CA VAL A 162 17.24 -4.24 -1.70
C VAL A 162 18.47 -4.14 -0.80
N PHE A 163 18.74 -5.18 0.00
CA PHE A 163 19.76 -5.14 1.05
C PHE A 163 20.99 -6.00 0.76
N GLY A 164 20.98 -6.84 -0.30
CA GLY A 164 22.04 -7.79 -0.60
C GLY A 164 21.94 -9.10 0.20
N GLU A 165 22.97 -9.94 0.09
CA GLU A 165 23.24 -10.99 1.07
C GLU A 165 24.04 -10.35 2.22
N ALA A 166 23.57 -10.53 3.46
CA ALA A 166 24.27 -10.02 4.65
C ALA A 166 25.62 -10.72 4.86
#